data_AF-A0A4W5MUX8-F1
#
_entry.id   AF-A0A4W5MUX8-F1
#
_cell.length_a   1.000
_cell.length_b   1.000
_cell.length_c   1.000
_cell.angle_alpha   90.00
_cell.angle_beta   90.00
_cell.angle_gamma   90.00
#
_symmetry.space_group_name_H-M   'P 1'
#
loop_
_entity.id
_entity.type
_entity.pdbx_description
1 polymer ?
#
loop_
_entity_poly.entity_id
_entity_poly.type
_entity_poly.pdbx_seq_one_letter_code
_entity_poly.pdbx_strand_id
1 'polypeptide(L)'
;MYMFPWLGPWINNLTRLKKSMADMKIEVTELVRGLKETLNPQMCRGFVDSFLVRKQTLEESGNMDSLYHDNNLVFSITNLFSAGTDTTGTTLRWGLLLMAKYPHIQDQVQEEISRVIGSRQPLVEDRKNLPYTCSDP
;
A
#
# COMPACT_ATOMS: atom_id res chain seq x y z
N MET A 1 -22.74 -7.20 -13.62
CA MET A 1 -23.88 -6.65 -12.85
C MET A 1 -23.51 -5.23 -12.42
N TYR A 2 -23.96 -4.20 -13.15
CA TYR A 2 -23.76 -2.81 -12.71
C TYR A 2 -24.93 -2.42 -11.82
N MET A 3 -24.64 -2.13 -10.56
CA MET A 3 -25.64 -1.85 -9.54
C MET A 3 -26.46 -0.58 -9.87
N PHE A 4 -25.89 0.40 -10.59
CA PHE A 4 -26.54 1.67 -10.92
C PHE A 4 -26.19 2.18 -12.34
N PRO A 5 -26.85 1.67 -13.40
CA PRO A 5 -26.51 1.97 -14.80
C PRO A 5 -26.78 3.41 -15.25
N TRP A 6 -27.64 4.15 -14.54
CA TRP A 6 -27.95 5.56 -14.87
C TRP A 6 -26.85 6.54 -14.47
N LEU A 7 -25.83 6.10 -13.71
CA LEU A 7 -24.65 6.92 -13.41
C LEU A 7 -23.68 7.01 -14.58
N GLY A 8 -23.82 6.18 -15.62
CA GLY A 8 -22.93 6.14 -16.79
C GLY A 8 -22.61 7.52 -17.40
N PRO A 9 -23.61 8.38 -17.67
CA PRO A 9 -23.39 9.74 -18.20
C PRO A 9 -22.66 10.70 -17.25
N TRP A 10 -22.55 10.38 -15.95
CA TRP A 10 -21.87 11.20 -14.94
C TRP A 10 -20.43 10.75 -14.66
N ILE A 11 -19.99 9.64 -15.24
CA ILE A 11 -18.61 9.16 -15.12
C ILE A 11 -17.72 9.84 -16.17
N ASN A 12 -17.58 11.16 -16.05
CA ASN A 12 -16.78 12.01 -16.97
C ASN A 12 -15.26 11.75 -16.89
N ASN A 13 -14.82 10.83 -16.02
CA ASN A 13 -13.42 10.56 -15.72
C ASN A 13 -12.97 9.12 -16.05
N LEU A 14 -13.79 8.30 -16.71
CA LEU A 14 -13.44 6.92 -17.07
C LEU A 14 -12.14 6.82 -17.87
N THR A 15 -11.93 7.72 -18.83
CA THR A 15 -10.70 7.77 -19.62
C THR A 15 -9.48 8.06 -18.75
N ARG A 16 -9.63 8.95 -17.75
CA ARG A 16 -8.56 9.27 -16.80
C ARG A 16 -8.27 8.08 -15.87
N LEU A 17 -9.30 7.40 -15.37
CA LEU A 17 -9.15 6.20 -14.54
C LEU A 17 -8.44 5.08 -15.31
N LYS A 18 -8.83 4.84 -16.56
CA LYS A 18 -8.16 3.86 -17.44
C LYS A 18 -6.69 4.21 -17.64
N LYS A 19 -6.37 5.49 -17.87
CA LYS A 19 -4.99 5.96 -18.00
C LYS A 19 -4.20 5.70 -16.72
N SER A 20 -4.72 6.11 -15.56
CA SER A 20 -4.04 5.88 -14.27
C SER A 20 -3.79 4.40 -13.97
N MET A 21 -4.75 3.52 -14.30
CA MET A 21 -4.56 2.07 -14.16
C MET A 21 -3.47 1.53 -15.11
N ALA A 22 -3.39 2.06 -16.32
CA ALA A 22 -2.35 1.68 -17.28
C ALA A 22 -0.96 2.14 -16.82
N ASP A 23 -0.85 3.40 -16.37
CA ASP A 23 0.40 3.98 -15.87
C ASP A 23 0.90 3.19 -14.65
N MET A 24 0.03 2.89 -13.69
CA MET A 24 0.37 2.07 -12.52
C MET A 24 0.82 0.65 -12.92
N LYS A 25 0.16 0.03 -13.90
CA LYS A 25 0.57 -1.30 -14.38
C LYS A 25 1.96 -1.27 -15.00
N ILE A 26 2.33 -0.21 -15.73
CA ILE A 26 3.66 -0.03 -16.31
C ILE A 26 4.69 0.07 -15.17
N GLU A 27 4.47 0.94 -14.20
CA GLU A 27 5.37 1.12 -13.05
C GLU A 27 5.57 -0.19 -12.27
N VAL A 28 4.49 -0.91 -11.98
CA VAL A 28 4.55 -2.21 -11.29
C VAL A 28 5.30 -3.25 -12.13
N THR A 29 5.10 -3.26 -13.45
CA THR A 29 5.80 -4.21 -14.33
C THR A 29 7.31 -3.94 -14.33
N GLU A 30 7.72 -2.67 -14.40
CA GLU A 30 9.14 -2.29 -14.31
C GLU A 30 9.75 -2.61 -12.95
N LEU A 31 9.01 -2.40 -11.85
CA LEU A 31 9.41 -2.82 -10.51
C LEU A 31 9.63 -4.34 -10.43
N VAL A 32 8.68 -5.13 -10.91
CA VAL A 32 8.77 -6.59 -10.92
C VAL A 32 9.97 -7.04 -11.76
N ARG A 33 10.21 -6.42 -12.91
CA ARG A 33 11.36 -6.71 -13.77
C ARG A 33 12.68 -6.49 -13.03
N GLY A 34 12.86 -5.31 -12.41
CA GLY A 34 14.09 -5.00 -11.66
C GLY A 34 14.31 -5.92 -10.46
N LEU A 35 13.23 -6.29 -9.75
CA LEU A 35 13.32 -7.24 -8.64
C LEU A 35 13.66 -8.65 -9.12
N LYS A 36 13.12 -9.08 -10.27
CA LYS A 36 13.44 -10.38 -10.88
C LYS A 36 14.90 -10.48 -11.31
N GLU A 37 15.48 -9.41 -11.85
CA GLU A 37 16.91 -9.35 -12.25
C GLU A 37 17.86 -9.52 -11.06
N THR A 38 17.43 -9.13 -9.87
CA THR A 38 18.23 -9.13 -8.64
C THR A 38 17.74 -10.17 -7.62
N LEU A 39 16.93 -11.14 -8.07
CA LEU A 39 16.33 -12.15 -7.21
C LEU A 39 17.39 -13.07 -6.59
N ASN A 40 17.38 -13.15 -5.27
CA ASN A 40 18.16 -14.13 -4.52
C ASN A 40 17.20 -15.04 -3.73
N PRO A 41 17.03 -16.32 -4.13
CA PRO A 41 16.13 -17.25 -3.44
C PRO A 41 16.48 -17.50 -1.97
N GLN A 42 17.72 -17.26 -1.55
CA GLN A 42 18.16 -17.41 -0.16
C GLN A 42 17.88 -16.17 0.70
N MET A 43 17.48 -15.06 0.07
CA MET A 43 17.25 -13.79 0.74
C MET A 43 16.10 -13.03 0.08
N CYS A 44 14.86 -13.41 0.43
CA CYS A 44 13.67 -12.71 -0.03
C CYS A 44 13.58 -11.31 0.61
N ARG A 45 13.59 -10.26 -0.21
CA ARG A 45 13.49 -8.86 0.24
C ARG A 45 12.07 -8.43 0.58
N GLY A 46 11.06 -9.16 0.09
CA GLY A 46 9.66 -8.82 0.31
C GLY A 46 8.71 -9.67 -0.53
N PHE A 47 7.48 -9.19 -0.66
CA PHE A 47 6.38 -9.92 -1.30
C PHE A 47 6.71 -10.43 -2.71
N VAL A 48 7.33 -9.59 -3.55
CA VAL A 48 7.66 -9.94 -4.95
C VAL A 48 8.62 -11.12 -5.00
N ASP A 49 9.72 -11.07 -4.24
CA ASP A 49 10.69 -12.16 -4.18
C ASP A 49 10.06 -13.44 -3.65
N SER A 50 9.28 -13.36 -2.56
CA SER A 50 8.57 -14.51 -2.00
C SER A 50 7.62 -15.16 -3.01
N PHE A 51 6.91 -14.35 -3.80
CA PHE A 51 6.05 -14.84 -4.87
C PHE A 51 6.86 -15.51 -5.98
N LEU A 52 7.97 -14.92 -6.42
CA LEU A 52 8.84 -15.45 -7.47
C LEU A 52 9.53 -16.76 -7.05
N VAL A 53 10.01 -16.85 -5.80
CA VAL A 53 10.60 -18.08 -5.25
C VAL A 53 9.54 -19.18 -5.15
N ARG A 54 8.32 -18.84 -4.70
CA ARG A 54 7.22 -19.80 -4.65
C ARG A 54 6.81 -20.27 -6.04
N LYS A 55 6.78 -19.37 -7.03
CA LYS A 55 6.57 -19.71 -8.44
C LYS A 55 7.61 -20.73 -8.93
N GLN A 56 8.90 -20.43 -8.75
CA GLN A 56 10.00 -21.33 -9.15
C GLN A 56 9.86 -22.72 -8.51
N THR A 57 9.59 -22.77 -7.20
CA THR A 57 9.40 -24.04 -6.48
C THR A 57 8.26 -24.88 -7.06
N LEU A 58 7.15 -24.24 -7.45
CA LEU A 58 5.99 -24.94 -8.02
C LEU A 58 6.28 -25.43 -9.45
N GLU A 59 6.94 -24.62 -10.26
CA GLU A 59 7.37 -25.00 -11.61
C GLU A 59 8.35 -26.18 -11.57
N GLU A 60 9.32 -26.18 -10.64
CA GLU A 60 10.26 -27.28 -10.43
C GLU A 60 9.56 -28.58 -9.98
N SER A 61 8.46 -28.48 -9.23
CA SER A 61 7.64 -29.63 -8.84
C SER A 61 6.72 -30.14 -9.96
N GLY A 62 6.73 -29.50 -11.13
CA GLY A 62 5.87 -29.83 -12.27
C GLY A 62 4.44 -29.28 -12.17
N ASN A 63 4.15 -28.45 -11.18
CA ASN A 63 2.83 -27.85 -10.99
C ASN A 63 2.67 -26.54 -11.79
N MET A 64 2.31 -26.68 -13.06
CA MET A 64 2.10 -25.55 -13.97
C MET A 64 0.70 -24.91 -13.86
N ASP A 65 -0.25 -25.54 -13.14
CA ASP A 65 -1.62 -25.05 -12.96
C ASP A 65 -1.80 -24.20 -11.68
N SER A 66 -0.70 -23.62 -11.20
CA SER A 66 -0.73 -22.80 -9.98
C SER A 66 -1.15 -21.35 -10.26
N LEU A 67 -1.64 -20.66 -9.23
CA LEU A 67 -1.96 -19.23 -9.30
C LEU A 67 -0.71 -18.32 -9.37
N TYR A 68 0.50 -18.90 -9.33
CA TYR A 68 1.76 -18.17 -9.28
C TYR A 68 2.30 -17.89 -10.69
N HIS A 69 1.64 -17.00 -11.42
CA HIS A 69 2.09 -16.53 -12.73
C HIS A 69 2.26 -15.01 -12.78
N ASP A 70 3.04 -14.51 -13.74
CA ASP A 70 3.51 -13.11 -13.76
C ASP A 70 2.35 -12.09 -13.79
N ASN A 71 1.26 -12.41 -14.51
CA ASN A 71 0.07 -11.55 -14.52
C ASN A 71 -0.59 -11.42 -13.13
N ASN A 72 -0.64 -12.50 -12.35
CA ASN A 72 -1.20 -12.44 -11.00
C ASN A 72 -0.27 -11.67 -10.07
N LEU A 73 1.05 -11.84 -10.21
CA LEU A 73 2.03 -11.04 -9.46
C LEU A 73 1.82 -9.54 -9.70
N VAL A 74 1.78 -9.12 -10.98
CA VAL A 74 1.54 -7.71 -11.35
C VAL A 74 0.21 -7.21 -10.79
N PHE A 75 -0.87 -8.00 -10.91
CA PHE A 75 -2.19 -7.60 -10.42
C PHE A 75 -2.22 -7.51 -8.89
N SER A 76 -1.64 -8.47 -8.16
CA SER A 76 -1.55 -8.46 -6.71
C SER A 76 -0.79 -7.24 -6.19
N ILE A 77 0.34 -6.91 -6.81
CA ILE A 77 1.12 -5.71 -6.45
C ILE A 77 0.32 -4.45 -6.75
N THR A 78 -0.27 -4.35 -7.94
CA THR A 78 -1.13 -3.20 -8.33
C THR A 78 -2.25 -2.98 -7.32
N ASN A 79 -2.92 -4.05 -6.89
CA ASN A 79 -3.98 -4.00 -5.88
C ASN A 79 -3.46 -3.53 -4.51
N LEU A 80 -2.35 -4.10 -4.02
CA LEU A 80 -1.76 -3.71 -2.74
C LEU A 80 -1.35 -2.23 -2.72
N PHE A 81 -0.68 -1.76 -3.77
CA PHE A 81 -0.27 -0.35 -3.88
C PHE A 81 -1.47 0.59 -4.01
N SER A 82 -2.45 0.25 -4.85
CA SER A 82 -3.67 1.06 -5.00
C SER A 82 -4.43 1.19 -3.68
N ALA A 83 -4.75 0.05 -3.06
CA ALA A 83 -5.53 0.01 -1.83
C ALA A 83 -4.79 0.70 -0.68
N GLY A 84 -3.50 0.43 -0.50
CA GLY A 84 -2.70 1.01 0.58
C GLY A 84 -2.53 2.52 0.44
N THR A 85 -2.27 3.00 -0.78
CA THR A 85 -2.06 4.44 -1.06
C THR A 85 -3.35 5.23 -0.86
N ASP A 86 -4.47 4.77 -1.41
CA ASP A 86 -5.73 5.51 -1.37
C ASP A 86 -6.28 5.59 0.06
N THR A 87 -6.31 4.47 0.78
CA THR A 87 -6.84 4.42 2.14
C THR A 87 -5.95 5.19 3.12
N THR A 88 -4.64 4.93 3.14
CA THR A 88 -3.72 5.60 4.07
C THR A 88 -3.61 7.09 3.76
N GLY A 89 -3.52 7.46 2.49
CA GLY A 89 -3.47 8.86 2.06
C GLY A 89 -4.75 9.62 2.46
N THR A 90 -5.91 9.01 2.28
CA THR A 90 -7.18 9.58 2.73
C THR A 90 -7.24 9.73 4.25
N THR A 91 -6.84 8.71 5.01
CA THR A 91 -6.81 8.77 6.47
C THR A 91 -5.88 9.87 6.97
N LEU A 92 -4.65 9.96 6.44
CA LEU A 92 -3.70 11.02 6.81
C LEU A 92 -4.25 12.41 6.48
N ARG A 93 -4.86 12.57 5.30
CA ARG A 93 -5.46 13.84 4.88
C ARG A 93 -6.56 14.28 5.85
N TRP A 94 -7.43 13.37 6.26
CA TRP A 94 -8.47 13.66 7.24
C TRP A 94 -7.90 13.93 8.63
N GLY A 95 -6.91 13.15 9.08
CA GLY A 95 -6.25 13.36 10.36
C GLY A 95 -5.62 14.75 10.46
N LEU A 96 -4.86 15.17 9.44
CA LEU A 96 -4.27 16.50 9.36
C LEU A 96 -5.34 17.60 9.30
N LEU A 97 -6.40 17.41 8.51
CA LEU A 97 -7.49 18.37 8.41
C LEU A 97 -8.21 18.57 9.75
N LEU A 98 -8.44 17.49 10.49
CA LEU A 98 -9.06 17.55 11.82
C LEU A 98 -8.15 18.27 12.83
N MET A 99 -6.85 17.97 12.85
CA MET A 99 -5.90 18.69 13.70
C MET A 99 -5.85 20.19 13.37
N ALA A 100 -5.85 20.56 12.07
CA ALA A 100 -5.88 21.95 11.65
C ALA A 100 -7.19 22.68 12.05
N LYS A 101 -8.33 21.97 12.03
CA LYS A 101 -9.63 22.50 12.44
C LYS A 101 -9.76 22.61 13.97
N TYR A 102 -9.09 21.74 14.71
CA TYR A 102 -9.16 21.64 16.16
C TYR A 102 -7.75 21.77 16.77
N PRO A 103 -7.19 22.99 16.89
CA PRO A 103 -5.80 23.19 17.30
C PRO A 103 -5.45 22.56 18.66
N HIS A 104 -6.40 22.55 19.60
CA HIS A 104 -6.20 21.92 20.91
C HIS A 104 -5.88 20.40 20.81
N ILE A 105 -6.41 19.70 19.80
CA ILE A 105 -6.07 18.29 19.55
C ILE A 105 -4.63 18.21 19.03
N GLN A 106 -4.26 19.09 18.10
CA GLN A 106 -2.90 19.16 17.58
C GLN A 106 -1.88 19.44 18.68
N ASP A 107 -2.19 20.36 19.59
CA ASP A 107 -1.33 20.70 20.73
C ASP A 107 -1.11 19.49 21.65
N GLN A 108 -2.17 18.74 21.95
CA GLN A 108 -2.08 17.51 22.76
C GLN A 108 -1.26 16.41 22.08
N VAL A 109 -1.41 16.20 20.77
CA VAL A 109 -0.57 15.27 20.00
C VAL A 109 0.91 15.69 20.06
N GLN A 110 1.20 16.97 19.82
CA GLN A 110 2.57 17.48 19.82
C GLN A 110 3.21 17.41 21.20
N GLU A 111 2.46 17.69 22.26
CA GLU A 111 2.92 17.57 23.65
C GLU A 111 3.27 16.11 23.98
N GLU A 112 2.39 15.16 23.63
CA GLU A 112 2.64 13.73 23.86
C GLU A 112 3.89 13.25 23.11
N ILE A 113 4.00 13.57 21.81
CA ILE A 113 5.18 13.21 21.00
C ILE A 113 6.46 13.83 21.59
N SER A 114 6.42 15.10 21.97
CA SER A 114 7.58 15.79 22.54
C SER A 114 8.01 15.17 23.87
N ARG A 115 7.05 14.76 24.70
CA ARG A 115 7.31 14.12 26.00
C ARG A 115 7.86 12.70 25.86
N VAL A 116 7.32 11.90 24.94
CA VAL A 116 7.62 10.47 24.82
C VAL A 116 8.80 10.19 23.88
N ILE A 117 8.86 10.90 22.75
CA ILE A 117 9.87 10.71 21.71
C ILE A 117 10.97 11.77 21.82
N GLY A 118 10.61 13.02 22.10
CA GLY A 118 11.57 14.13 22.13
C GLY A 118 12.08 14.47 20.73
N SER A 119 13.39 14.61 20.59
CA SER A 119 14.05 15.08 19.36
C SER A 119 14.59 13.97 18.45
N ARG A 120 14.45 12.70 18.82
CA ARG A 120 14.84 11.56 17.97
C ARG A 120 13.75 11.20 16.97
N GLN A 121 14.10 10.35 16.00
CA GLN A 121 13.11 9.78 15.08
C GLN A 121 12.15 8.82 15.82
N PRO A 122 10.84 8.84 15.52
CA PRO A 122 9.88 7.87 16.03
C PRO A 122 10.20 6.44 15.57
N LEU A 123 9.97 5.47 16.44
CA LEU A 123 10.07 4.04 16.17
C LEU A 123 8.69 3.38 16.30
N VAL A 124 8.51 2.20 15.70
CA VAL A 124 7.24 1.48 15.76
C VAL A 124 6.89 1.11 17.21
N GLU A 125 7.90 0.78 18.01
CA GLU A 125 7.79 0.42 19.41
C GLU A 125 7.28 1.58 20.28
N ASP A 126 7.37 2.83 19.81
CA ASP A 126 6.87 3.99 20.54
C ASP A 126 5.35 4.05 20.58
N ARG A 127 4.64 3.39 19.64
CA ARG A 127 3.17 3.40 19.58
C ARG A 127 2.51 3.08 20.91
N LYS A 128 3.02 2.07 21.63
CA LYS A 128 2.49 1.64 22.93
C LYS A 128 2.61 2.71 24.03
N ASN A 129 3.48 3.70 23.81
CA ASN A 129 3.72 4.81 24.73
C ASN A 129 3.03 6.11 24.26
N LEU A 130 2.22 6.07 23.19
CA LEU A 130 1.49 7.21 22.64
C LEU A 130 -0.04 7.00 22.75
N PRO A 131 -0.61 6.88 23.96
CA PRO A 131 -2.02 6.54 24.15
C PRO A 131 -2.99 7.60 23.60
N TYR A 132 -2.61 8.88 23.53
CA TYR A 132 -3.45 9.93 22.95
C TYR A 132 -3.39 9.92 21.41
N THR A 133 -2.19 9.78 20.85
CA THR A 133 -1.98 9.85 19.39
C THR A 133 -2.32 8.54 18.67
N CYS A 134 -2.06 7.40 19.31
CA CYS A 134 -2.13 6.06 18.73
C CYS A 134 -3.10 5.16 19.51
N SER A 135 -4.09 5.73 20.20
CA SER A 135 -5.05 4.99 21.04
C SER A 135 -5.52 3.71 20.34
N ASP A 136 -5.25 2.55 20.96
CA ASP A 136 -5.85 1.30 20.52
C ASP A 136 -7.37 1.37 20.82
N PRO A 137 -8.24 1.01 19.86
CA PRO A 137 -9.69 0.97 20.09
C PRO A 137 -10.10 -0.08 21.13
#